data_AF-H6N943-F1
#
_entry.id   AF-H6N943-F1
#
_cell.length_a   1.000
_cell.length_b   1.000
_cell.length_c   1.000
_cell.angle_alpha   90.00
_cell.angle_beta   90.00
_cell.angle_gamma   90.00
#
_symmetry.space_group_name_H-M   'P 1'
#
loop_
_entity.id
_entity.type
_entity.pdbx_description
1 polymer ?
#
loop_
_entity_poly.entity_id
_entity_poly.type
_entity_poly.pdbx_seq_one_letter_code
_entity_poly.pdbx_strand_id
1 'polypeptide(L)'
;MTTTQIKTYSIILGLPLLCGAAFAVLLNTHFYAYLIYILLGFVFYLLMKLLGKESSFAFWIPLFVVALVAVGRFFLLDFYDHNGLNPLKIHPFVVAWLIAFALTLLEDLLQRNVKFDKVVITSLLVIGVFFLVTFLFRGFSGFSMLIHNYIAPISFFLYFYYQKTKVDAAKVQRIVRVLIWIAAIIGLIGIFEYMVESNPLQHIYDEETPTWLDSTFREGYRIKTIIGHPLDNGLFFLFSMMIVQLNIKSAKIKYPLLLLFAVDLLLTGSRSFFLISFLVFFYSKDMFSGGLKSLKQSSTALVLSAVIGLVTLATPLGTTFLNRVGSAEDSSEARWLILDYFAKHVFSFQMMGLGGATETITLVDQFNNTVYLENPWVILFFDVGYLILLYIFLLFLILRRVQGTFLVLVMLLALSGYNSFGVRNNANFFLFYLLAYGYVLAQEQPDARKLKEA
;
A
#
# COMPACT_ATOMS: atom_id res chain seq x y z
N MET A 1 -11.88 36.47 15.09
CA MET A 1 -10.59 35.98 14.56
C MET A 1 -9.53 37.03 14.84
N THR A 2 -8.36 36.64 15.35
CA THR A 2 -7.23 37.59 15.52
C THR A 2 -6.57 37.92 14.19
N THR A 3 -5.89 39.06 14.07
CA THR A 3 -5.12 39.46 12.87
C THR A 3 -4.11 38.39 12.44
N THR A 4 -3.53 37.65 13.40
CA THR A 4 -2.63 36.51 13.17
C THR A 4 -3.35 35.31 12.54
N GLN A 5 -4.60 35.03 12.96
CA GLN A 5 -5.43 33.99 12.36
C GLN A 5 -5.80 34.34 10.92
N ILE A 6 -6.21 35.58 10.66
CA ILE A 6 -6.56 36.05 9.31
C ILE A 6 -5.35 35.90 8.37
N LYS A 7 -4.17 36.37 8.78
CA LYS A 7 -2.93 36.23 7.99
C LYS A 7 -2.59 34.76 7.68
N THR A 8 -2.77 33.87 8.66
CA THR A 8 -2.54 32.43 8.50
C THR A 8 -3.52 31.81 7.50
N TYR A 9 -4.82 32.12 7.60
CA TYR A 9 -5.84 31.66 6.66
C TYR A 9 -5.62 32.22 5.25
N SER A 10 -5.24 33.49 5.11
CA SER A 10 -4.93 34.09 3.82
C SER A 10 -3.74 33.43 3.12
N ILE A 11 -2.71 33.02 3.87
CA ILE A 11 -1.55 32.29 3.31
C ILE A 11 -1.96 30.87 2.90
N ILE A 12 -2.71 30.16 3.76
CA ILE A 12 -3.19 28.79 3.51
C ILE A 12 -4.14 28.74 2.30
N LEU A 13 -4.99 29.75 2.12
CA LEU A 13 -5.95 29.83 1.01
C LEU A 13 -5.32 30.36 -0.27
N GLY A 14 -4.52 31.43 -0.16
CA GLY A 14 -3.99 32.15 -1.31
C GLY A 14 -2.84 31.43 -2.01
N LEU A 15 -1.93 30.81 -1.26
CA LEU A 15 -0.72 30.22 -1.83
C LEU A 15 -1.00 29.03 -2.77
N PRO A 16 -1.86 28.05 -2.42
CA PRO A 16 -2.15 26.92 -3.32
C PRO A 16 -2.95 27.34 -4.56
N LEU A 17 -3.85 28.31 -4.42
CA LEU A 17 -4.60 28.86 -5.56
C LEU A 17 -3.67 29.61 -6.51
N LEU A 18 -2.73 30.40 -5.99
CA LEU A 18 -1.70 31.07 -6.78
C LEU A 18 -0.75 30.07 -7.44
N CYS A 19 -0.28 29.04 -6.73
CA CYS A 19 0.56 28.00 -7.30
C CYS A 19 -0.18 27.20 -8.38
N GLY A 20 -1.45 26.86 -8.16
CA GLY A 20 -2.31 26.18 -9.13
C GLY A 20 -2.54 27.01 -10.39
N ALA A 21 -2.86 28.29 -10.21
CA ALA A 21 -3.02 29.24 -11.32
C ALA A 21 -1.71 29.44 -12.09
N ALA A 22 -0.59 29.63 -11.38
CA ALA A 22 0.72 29.77 -12.00
C ALA A 22 1.14 28.51 -12.78
N PHE A 23 0.88 27.33 -12.23
CA PHE A 23 1.15 26.04 -12.89
C PHE A 23 0.29 25.84 -14.14
N ALA A 24 -0.99 26.21 -14.09
CA ALA A 24 -1.88 26.19 -15.25
C ALA A 24 -1.44 27.16 -16.35
N VAL A 25 -0.97 28.35 -15.98
CA VAL A 25 -0.44 29.36 -16.92
C VAL A 25 0.90 28.92 -17.54
N LEU A 26 1.81 28.37 -16.73
CA LEU A 26 3.15 27.92 -17.16
C LEU A 26 3.09 26.76 -18.16
N LEU A 27 2.09 25.89 -18.07
CA LEU A 27 1.98 24.71 -18.94
C LEU A 27 1.17 24.92 -20.22
N ASN A 28 0.61 26.12 -20.44
CA ASN A 28 -0.06 26.55 -21.67
C ASN A 28 -1.05 25.51 -22.28
N THR A 29 -1.90 24.92 -21.45
CA THR A 29 -2.69 23.71 -21.78
C THR A 29 -4.10 23.77 -21.18
N HIS A 30 -5.04 22.99 -21.73
CA HIS A 30 -6.46 22.89 -21.34
C HIS A 30 -6.69 22.19 -19.97
N PHE A 31 -5.92 22.55 -18.94
CA PHE A 31 -5.81 21.80 -17.67
C PHE A 31 -6.83 22.17 -16.57
N TYR A 32 -8.10 22.38 -16.93
CA TYR A 32 -9.19 22.61 -15.95
C TYR A 32 -9.34 21.46 -14.94
N ALA A 33 -8.97 20.22 -15.33
CA ALA A 33 -8.99 19.05 -14.45
C ALA A 33 -8.07 19.19 -13.22
N TYR A 34 -6.90 19.82 -13.37
CA TYR A 34 -5.97 20.03 -12.25
C TYR A 34 -6.52 21.04 -11.24
N LEU A 35 -7.26 22.05 -11.72
CA LEU A 35 -7.98 22.98 -10.83
C LEU A 35 -9.03 22.23 -10.00
N ILE A 36 -9.76 21.29 -10.60
CA ILE A 36 -10.74 20.44 -9.89
C ILE A 36 -10.04 19.62 -8.79
N TYR A 37 -8.87 19.05 -9.05
CA TYR A 37 -8.13 18.29 -8.03
C TYR A 37 -7.58 19.17 -6.91
N ILE A 38 -7.17 20.40 -7.23
CA ILE A 38 -6.76 21.38 -6.22
C ILE A 38 -7.95 21.75 -5.34
N LEU A 39 -9.10 22.02 -5.93
CA LEU A 39 -10.35 22.28 -5.21
C LEU A 39 -10.76 21.07 -4.36
N LEU A 40 -10.65 19.85 -4.89
CA LEU A 40 -10.94 18.61 -4.16
C LEU A 40 -10.01 18.44 -2.96
N GLY A 41 -8.70 18.67 -3.15
CA GLY A 41 -7.72 18.64 -2.05
C GLY A 41 -8.01 19.70 -0.99
N PHE A 42 -8.47 20.87 -1.40
CA PHE A 42 -8.90 21.92 -0.48
C PHE A 42 -10.17 21.53 0.29
N VAL A 43 -11.17 20.96 -0.38
CA VAL A 43 -12.38 20.40 0.26
C VAL A 43 -12.00 19.32 1.26
N PHE A 44 -11.07 18.43 0.91
CA PHE A 44 -10.57 17.39 1.80
C PHE A 44 -9.86 17.97 3.02
N TYR A 45 -9.02 18.98 2.84
CA TYR A 45 -8.41 19.70 3.96
C TYR A 45 -9.47 20.31 4.90
N LEU A 46 -10.50 20.97 4.35
CA LEU A 46 -11.60 21.52 5.15
C LEU A 46 -12.39 20.42 5.88
N LEU A 47 -12.67 19.30 5.22
CA LEU A 47 -13.35 18.15 5.83
C LEU A 47 -12.52 17.57 6.98
N MET A 48 -11.21 17.41 6.82
CA MET A 48 -10.33 16.94 7.90
C MET A 48 -10.30 17.91 9.09
N LYS A 49 -10.44 19.22 8.82
CA LYS A 49 -10.53 20.24 9.88
C LYS A 49 -11.86 20.20 10.62
N LEU A 50 -12.97 20.01 9.89
CA LEU A 50 -14.32 19.95 10.46
C LEU A 50 -14.60 18.64 11.18
N LEU A 51 -14.29 17.52 10.52
CA LEU A 51 -14.59 16.18 10.99
C LEU A 51 -13.47 15.59 11.85
N GLY A 52 -12.32 16.25 11.96
CA GLY A 52 -11.14 15.77 12.68
C GLY A 52 -10.24 14.88 11.83
N LYS A 53 -8.97 14.80 12.22
CA LYS A 53 -7.89 14.14 11.46
C LYS A 53 -8.12 12.66 11.26
N GLU A 54 -8.84 12.02 12.16
CA GLU A 54 -9.19 10.60 12.11
C GLU A 54 -10.03 10.27 10.87
N SER A 55 -10.78 11.24 10.34
CA SER A 55 -11.60 11.06 9.14
C SER A 55 -10.76 10.64 7.93
N SER A 56 -9.48 11.01 7.86
CA SER A 56 -8.58 10.57 6.79
C SER A 56 -8.47 9.03 6.72
N PHE A 57 -8.55 8.31 7.84
CA PHE A 57 -8.61 6.84 7.83
C PHE A 57 -9.84 6.29 7.09
N ALA A 58 -10.95 7.03 7.04
CA ALA A 58 -12.20 6.59 6.42
C ALA A 58 -12.20 6.78 4.90
N PHE A 59 -11.50 7.79 4.41
CA PHE A 59 -11.50 8.14 2.99
C PHE A 59 -10.42 7.38 2.22
N TRP A 60 -9.21 7.25 2.76
CA TRP A 60 -8.08 6.79 1.96
C TRP A 60 -8.13 5.30 1.59
N ILE A 61 -8.53 4.38 2.49
CA ILE A 61 -8.59 2.95 2.13
C ILE A 61 -9.69 2.64 1.10
N PRO A 62 -10.97 2.98 1.31
CA PRO A 62 -12.01 2.66 0.32
C PRO A 62 -11.75 3.35 -1.02
N LEU A 63 -11.27 4.59 -0.98
CA LEU A 63 -10.99 5.37 -2.17
C LEU A 63 -9.73 4.87 -2.90
N PHE A 64 -8.65 4.49 -2.21
CA PHE A 64 -7.45 3.93 -2.86
C PHE A 64 -7.67 2.50 -3.35
N VAL A 65 -8.36 1.66 -2.58
CA VAL A 65 -8.65 0.27 -2.97
C VAL A 65 -9.55 0.22 -4.21
N VAL A 66 -10.54 1.10 -4.30
CA VAL A 66 -11.44 1.18 -5.46
C VAL A 66 -10.82 1.99 -6.62
N ALA A 67 -10.21 3.14 -6.35
CA ALA A 67 -9.77 4.05 -7.42
C ALA A 67 -8.43 3.66 -8.07
N LEU A 68 -7.49 3.05 -7.33
CA LEU A 68 -6.23 2.61 -7.94
C LEU A 68 -6.38 1.33 -8.78
N VAL A 69 -7.52 0.66 -8.67
CA VAL A 69 -7.88 -0.51 -9.50
C VAL A 69 -8.68 -0.09 -10.71
N ALA A 70 -9.57 0.89 -10.52
CA ALA A 70 -10.32 1.51 -11.58
C ALA A 70 -9.38 2.41 -12.42
N VAL A 71 -8.23 1.86 -12.83
CA VAL A 71 -7.32 2.38 -13.86
C VAL A 71 -8.06 2.55 -15.20
N GLY A 72 -9.29 2.03 -15.29
CA GLY A 72 -10.39 2.54 -16.10
C GLY A 72 -10.31 4.04 -16.46
N ARG A 73 -10.64 4.35 -17.72
CA ARG A 73 -11.07 5.66 -18.28
C ARG A 73 -11.94 6.55 -17.36
N PHE A 74 -12.52 5.99 -16.29
CA PHE A 74 -13.35 6.68 -15.31
C PHE A 74 -12.57 7.49 -14.25
N PHE A 75 -11.32 7.15 -13.90
CA PHE A 75 -10.59 7.82 -12.80
C PHE A 75 -9.22 8.41 -13.19
N LEU A 76 -8.66 8.02 -14.32
CA LEU A 76 -7.79 8.91 -15.07
C LEU A 76 -8.71 9.83 -15.87
N LEU A 77 -8.76 11.14 -15.59
CA LEU A 77 -9.16 12.08 -16.63
C LEU A 77 -8.10 11.99 -17.74
N ASP A 78 -8.20 10.97 -18.58
CA ASP A 78 -7.79 11.02 -19.97
C ASP A 78 -8.94 11.70 -20.74
N PHE A 79 -9.27 12.92 -20.30
CA PHE A 79 -10.17 13.78 -21.06
C PHE A 79 -9.36 14.23 -22.26
N TYR A 80 -9.47 13.44 -23.33
CA TYR A 80 -8.85 13.66 -24.63
C TYR A 80 -7.33 13.62 -24.57
N ASP A 81 -6.69 12.47 -24.76
CA ASP A 81 -6.09 12.14 -26.05
C ASP A 81 -5.33 10.80 -25.99
N HIS A 82 -5.51 9.96 -27.01
CA HIS A 82 -4.63 8.83 -27.29
C HIS A 82 -3.19 9.29 -27.68
N ASN A 83 -2.86 10.56 -27.48
CA ASN A 83 -1.60 11.23 -27.87
C ASN A 83 -0.59 11.34 -26.71
N GLY A 84 -0.88 10.81 -25.52
CA GLY A 84 0.12 10.70 -24.43
C GLY A 84 0.53 12.02 -23.77
N LEU A 85 -0.30 13.07 -23.87
CA LEU A 85 0.00 14.44 -23.42
C LEU A 85 -0.27 14.71 -21.92
N ASN A 86 -0.60 13.70 -21.11
CA ASN A 86 -0.53 13.82 -19.65
C ASN A 86 0.86 13.35 -19.17
N PRO A 87 1.86 14.24 -19.04
CA PRO A 87 3.23 13.83 -18.70
C PRO A 87 3.34 13.23 -17.29
N LEU A 88 2.36 13.47 -16.41
CA LEU A 88 2.42 13.04 -15.02
C LEU A 88 1.59 11.78 -14.76
N LYS A 89 0.50 11.50 -15.50
CA LYS A 89 -0.37 10.31 -15.29
C LYS A 89 -0.65 10.02 -13.80
N ILE A 90 -0.88 11.04 -12.96
CA ILE A 90 -1.09 10.88 -11.51
C ILE A 90 -2.55 10.72 -11.18
N HIS A 91 -2.85 9.77 -10.28
CA HIS A 91 -4.20 9.55 -9.81
C HIS A 91 -4.76 10.81 -9.11
N PRO A 92 -5.96 11.31 -9.48
CA PRO A 92 -6.58 12.51 -8.92
C PRO A 92 -6.62 12.59 -7.40
N PHE A 93 -7.03 11.49 -6.76
CA PHE A 93 -7.05 11.40 -5.30
C PHE A 93 -5.66 11.44 -4.66
N VAL A 94 -4.61 10.98 -5.33
CA VAL A 94 -3.23 11.18 -4.85
C VAL A 94 -2.87 12.66 -4.88
N VAL A 95 -3.25 13.38 -5.93
CA VAL A 95 -3.03 14.84 -5.99
C VAL A 95 -3.80 15.55 -4.88
N ALA A 96 -5.10 15.24 -4.72
CA ALA A 96 -5.93 15.81 -3.67
C ALA A 96 -5.38 15.52 -2.26
N TRP A 97 -4.87 14.30 -2.04
CA TRP A 97 -4.19 13.92 -0.80
C TRP A 97 -2.98 14.82 -0.52
N LEU A 98 -2.07 14.93 -1.49
CA LEU A 98 -0.82 15.66 -1.32
C LEU A 98 -1.08 17.14 -1.07
N ILE A 99 -2.10 17.71 -1.70
CA ILE A 99 -2.54 19.09 -1.45
C ILE A 99 -3.05 19.22 -0.02
N ALA A 100 -3.94 18.32 0.40
CA ALA A 100 -4.51 18.37 1.75
C ALA A 100 -3.42 18.16 2.83
N PHE A 101 -2.47 17.26 2.58
CA PHE A 101 -1.28 17.07 3.41
C PHE A 101 -0.41 18.32 3.47
N ALA A 102 -0.08 18.92 2.32
CA ALA A 102 0.75 20.12 2.26
C ALA A 102 0.12 21.31 2.98
N LEU A 103 -1.20 21.49 2.83
CA LEU A 103 -1.97 22.51 3.55
C LEU A 103 -1.92 22.31 5.06
N THR A 104 -2.11 21.07 5.51
CA THR A 104 -2.05 20.72 6.93
C THR A 104 -0.63 20.93 7.49
N LEU A 105 0.39 20.51 6.75
CA LEU A 105 1.79 20.70 7.12
C LEU A 105 2.14 22.18 7.22
N LEU A 106 1.70 23.01 6.27
CA LEU A 106 1.92 24.45 6.29
C LEU A 106 1.24 25.10 7.51
N GLU A 107 0.00 24.74 7.79
CA GLU A 107 -0.72 25.22 8.98
C GLU A 107 0.03 24.85 10.27
N ASP A 108 0.44 23.58 10.41
CA ASP A 108 1.14 23.10 11.59
C ASP A 108 2.53 23.73 11.74
N LEU A 109 3.24 24.01 10.64
CA LEU A 109 4.52 24.73 10.65
C LEU A 109 4.34 26.16 11.13
N LEU A 110 3.34 26.88 10.61
CA LEU A 110 3.02 28.24 11.02
C LEU A 110 2.62 28.29 12.51
N GLN A 111 1.93 27.27 13.00
CA GLN A 111 1.55 27.14 14.41
C GLN A 111 2.65 26.54 15.31
N ARG A 112 3.82 26.18 14.77
CA ARG A 112 4.93 25.52 15.49
C ARG A 112 4.52 24.19 16.18
N ASN A 113 3.52 23.53 15.61
CA ASN A 113 2.96 22.25 16.08
C ASN A 113 3.65 21.02 15.48
N VAL A 114 4.69 21.22 14.66
CA VAL A 114 5.50 20.15 14.05
C VAL A 114 6.61 19.69 14.99
N LYS A 115 6.83 18.39 15.03
CA LYS A 115 7.97 17.73 15.65
C LYS A 115 8.96 17.31 14.55
N PHE A 116 10.12 17.96 14.52
CA PHE A 116 11.23 17.53 13.67
C PHE A 116 12.11 16.56 14.46
N ASP A 117 11.91 15.26 14.23
CA ASP A 117 12.78 14.21 14.77
C ASP A 117 13.41 13.37 13.66
N LYS A 118 14.21 12.37 14.06
CA LYS A 118 14.92 11.49 13.12
C LYS A 118 14.00 10.84 12.09
N VAL A 119 12.75 10.49 12.44
CA VAL A 119 11.81 9.87 11.49
C VAL A 119 11.38 10.90 10.44
N VAL A 120 10.94 12.10 10.86
CA VAL A 120 10.52 13.16 9.92
C VAL A 120 11.67 13.57 9.01
N ILE A 121 12.86 13.78 9.56
CA ILE A 121 14.05 14.18 8.78
C ILE A 121 14.41 13.09 7.78
N THR A 122 14.45 11.81 8.21
CA THR A 122 14.78 10.70 7.31
C THR A 122 13.72 10.53 6.22
N SER A 123 12.43 10.70 6.53
CA SER A 123 11.36 10.66 5.53
C SER A 123 11.53 11.74 4.46
N LEU A 124 11.84 12.97 4.86
CA LEU A 124 12.10 14.06 3.93
C LEU A 124 13.35 13.80 3.09
N LEU A 125 14.39 13.19 3.68
CA LEU A 125 15.61 12.81 2.98
C LEU A 125 15.34 11.72 1.94
N VAL A 126 14.57 10.69 2.29
CA VAL A 126 14.14 9.65 1.33
C VAL A 126 13.38 10.27 0.17
N ILE A 127 12.36 11.08 0.46
CA ILE A 127 11.55 11.75 -0.58
C ILE A 127 12.45 12.62 -1.47
N GLY A 128 13.32 13.44 -0.89
CA GLY A 128 14.17 14.36 -1.64
C GLY A 128 15.23 13.64 -2.48
N VAL A 129 15.86 12.60 -1.94
CA VAL A 129 16.88 11.82 -2.65
C VAL A 129 16.26 11.01 -3.77
N PHE A 130 15.16 10.30 -3.52
CA PHE A 130 14.49 9.50 -4.56
C PHE A 130 13.96 10.43 -5.66
N PHE A 131 13.42 11.59 -5.28
CA PHE A 131 13.06 12.64 -6.24
C PHE A 131 14.23 13.08 -7.11
N LEU A 132 15.38 13.39 -6.50
CA LEU A 132 16.56 13.82 -7.23
C LEU A 132 17.03 12.76 -8.21
N VAL A 133 17.14 11.50 -7.78
CA VAL A 133 17.52 10.39 -8.66
C VAL A 133 16.54 10.25 -9.82
N THR A 134 15.23 10.14 -9.54
CA THR A 134 14.22 10.02 -10.59
C THR A 134 14.26 11.19 -11.56
N PHE A 135 14.43 12.43 -11.07
CA PHE A 135 14.53 13.61 -11.91
C PHE A 135 15.77 13.60 -12.80
N LEU A 136 16.94 13.22 -12.27
CA LEU A 136 18.20 13.19 -13.02
C LEU A 136 18.19 12.14 -14.15
N PHE A 137 17.60 10.96 -13.92
CA PHE A 137 17.64 9.86 -14.89
C PHE A 137 16.40 9.80 -15.81
N ARG A 138 15.21 10.23 -15.35
CA ARG A 138 13.95 10.15 -16.12
C ARG A 138 13.26 11.49 -16.35
N GLY A 139 13.74 12.57 -15.74
CA GLY A 139 13.06 13.87 -15.77
C GLY A 139 11.62 13.77 -15.27
N PHE A 140 10.71 14.53 -15.88
CA PHE A 140 9.29 14.57 -15.49
C PHE A 140 8.55 13.25 -15.74
N SER A 141 9.04 12.39 -16.64
CA SER A 141 8.38 11.12 -16.98
C SER A 141 8.35 10.11 -15.82
N GLY A 142 9.34 10.17 -14.92
CA GLY A 142 9.44 9.29 -13.75
C GLY A 142 8.63 9.75 -12.53
N PHE A 143 8.16 11.01 -12.52
CA PHE A 143 7.52 11.62 -11.35
C PHE A 143 6.27 10.89 -10.89
N SER A 144 5.51 10.34 -11.84
CA SER A 144 4.33 9.57 -11.52
C SER A 144 4.66 8.39 -10.60
N MET A 145 5.65 7.58 -10.97
CA MET A 145 5.99 6.37 -10.21
C MET A 145 6.49 6.73 -8.82
N LEU A 146 7.36 7.74 -8.74
CA LEU A 146 7.85 8.27 -7.48
C LEU A 146 6.71 8.71 -6.55
N ILE A 147 5.72 9.42 -7.09
CA ILE A 147 4.60 9.97 -6.33
C ILE A 147 3.70 8.87 -5.76
N HIS A 148 3.31 7.87 -6.56
CA HIS A 148 2.42 6.80 -6.09
C HIS A 148 3.13 5.84 -5.16
N ASN A 149 4.39 5.50 -5.44
CA ASN A 149 5.07 4.44 -4.71
C ASN A 149 5.70 4.94 -3.42
N TYR A 150 6.09 6.22 -3.33
CA TYR A 150 6.84 6.71 -2.16
C TYR A 150 6.25 7.99 -1.56
N ILE A 151 6.07 9.07 -2.33
CA ILE A 151 5.67 10.37 -1.75
C ILE A 151 4.29 10.29 -1.09
N ALA A 152 3.31 9.71 -1.77
CA ALA A 152 1.96 9.60 -1.25
C ALA A 152 1.84 8.62 -0.05
N PRO A 153 2.41 7.41 -0.10
CA PRO A 153 2.44 6.52 1.07
C PRO A 153 3.22 7.10 2.26
N ILE A 154 4.40 7.68 2.05
CA ILE A 154 5.20 8.27 3.14
C ILE A 154 4.49 9.48 3.76
N SER A 155 3.88 10.35 2.95
CA SER A 155 3.10 11.48 3.46
C SER A 155 1.88 11.03 4.27
N PHE A 156 1.27 9.89 3.94
CA PHE A 156 0.21 9.26 4.74
C PHE A 156 0.65 8.98 6.17
N PHE A 157 1.79 8.31 6.36
CA PHE A 157 2.31 8.07 7.71
C PHE A 157 2.73 9.38 8.40
N LEU A 158 3.39 10.28 7.66
CA LEU A 158 3.83 11.55 8.21
C LEU A 158 2.66 12.38 8.75
N TYR A 159 1.52 12.41 8.05
CA TYR A 159 0.33 13.15 8.47
C TYR A 159 -0.08 12.90 9.92
N PHE A 160 0.02 11.65 10.38
CA PHE A 160 -0.25 11.29 11.76
C PHE A 160 0.98 11.44 12.67
N TYR A 161 2.18 11.29 12.12
CA TYR A 161 3.41 11.23 12.90
C TYR A 161 3.98 12.60 13.29
N TYR A 162 4.05 13.56 12.37
CA TYR A 162 4.83 14.79 12.57
C TYR A 162 4.20 15.76 13.58
N GLN A 163 2.91 15.60 13.86
CA GLN A 163 2.13 16.52 14.69
C GLN A 163 2.32 16.22 16.18
N LYS A 164 2.39 17.27 17.01
CA LYS A 164 2.46 17.13 18.48
C LYS A 164 1.14 16.69 19.11
N THR A 165 0.02 16.94 18.44
CA THR A 165 -1.32 16.63 18.93
C THR A 165 -1.61 15.14 18.81
N LYS A 166 -2.15 14.53 19.88
CA LYS A 166 -2.58 13.12 19.84
C LYS A 166 -3.82 12.95 18.97
N VAL A 167 -3.87 11.82 18.27
CA VAL A 167 -5.02 11.40 17.45
C VAL A 167 -6.03 10.68 18.34
N ASP A 168 -7.33 10.87 18.12
CA ASP A 168 -8.38 10.10 18.80
C ASP A 168 -8.39 8.65 18.30
N ALA A 169 -7.65 7.79 18.99
CA ALA A 169 -7.53 6.39 18.66
C ALA A 169 -8.85 5.62 18.78
N ALA A 170 -9.79 6.02 19.65
CA ALA A 170 -11.11 5.38 19.74
C ALA A 170 -11.96 5.65 18.49
N LYS A 171 -11.86 6.85 17.93
CA LYS A 171 -12.51 7.20 16.66
C LYS A 171 -11.85 6.52 15.47
N VAL A 172 -10.51 6.46 15.42
CA VAL A 172 -9.79 5.67 14.40
C VAL A 172 -10.20 4.20 14.46
N GLN A 173 -10.29 3.60 15.65
CA GLN A 173 -10.75 2.22 15.82
C GLN A 173 -12.17 2.00 15.29
N ARG A 174 -13.09 2.95 15.49
CA ARG A 174 -14.46 2.89 14.95
C ARG A 174 -14.45 2.90 13.42
N ILE A 175 -13.68 3.81 12.81
CA ILE A 175 -13.53 3.89 11.35
C ILE A 175 -12.96 2.58 10.79
N VAL A 176 -11.89 2.08 11.40
CA VAL A 176 -11.25 0.83 10.98
C VAL A 176 -12.21 -0.37 11.09
N ARG A 177 -13.13 -0.40 12.05
CA ARG A 177 -14.16 -1.45 12.10
C ARG A 177 -15.12 -1.39 10.92
N VAL A 178 -15.49 -0.21 10.46
CA VAL A 178 -16.32 -0.06 9.25
C VAL A 178 -15.57 -0.62 8.04
N LEU A 179 -14.27 -0.34 7.94
CA LEU A 179 -13.43 -0.90 6.85
C LEU A 179 -13.33 -2.42 6.91
N ILE A 180 -13.22 -3.02 8.10
CA ILE A 180 -13.24 -4.48 8.27
C ILE A 180 -14.58 -5.05 7.77
N TRP A 181 -15.70 -4.40 8.07
CA TRP A 181 -17.01 -4.84 7.59
C TRP A 181 -17.16 -4.73 6.07
N ILE A 182 -16.66 -3.63 5.48
CA ILE A 182 -16.62 -3.48 4.02
C ILE A 182 -15.75 -4.59 3.41
N ALA A 183 -14.56 -4.84 3.95
CA ALA A 183 -13.69 -5.92 3.50
C ALA A 183 -14.37 -7.29 3.60
N ALA A 184 -15.12 -7.56 4.68
CA ALA A 184 -15.88 -8.80 4.83
C ALA A 184 -16.99 -8.93 3.77
N ILE A 185 -17.70 -7.85 3.45
CA ILE A 185 -18.68 -7.84 2.35
C ILE A 185 -17.99 -8.13 1.01
N ILE A 186 -16.83 -7.51 0.75
CA ILE A 186 -16.03 -7.77 -0.46
C ILE A 186 -15.61 -9.24 -0.53
N GLY A 187 -15.16 -9.83 0.58
CA GLY A 187 -14.83 -11.27 0.65
C GLY A 187 -16.02 -12.17 0.34
N LEU A 188 -17.18 -11.88 0.92
CA LEU A 188 -18.42 -12.62 0.61
C LEU A 188 -18.82 -12.51 -0.86
N ILE A 189 -18.66 -11.32 -1.47
CA ILE A 189 -18.87 -11.14 -2.92
C ILE A 189 -17.87 -11.98 -3.71
N GLY A 190 -16.62 -12.11 -3.25
CA GLY A 190 -15.60 -12.93 -3.90
C GLY A 190 -15.92 -14.43 -3.85
N ILE A 191 -16.44 -14.92 -2.74
CA ILE A 191 -16.95 -16.29 -2.66
C ILE A 191 -18.08 -16.49 -3.68
N PHE A 192 -19.02 -15.55 -3.76
CA PHE A 192 -20.12 -15.63 -4.72
C PHE A 192 -19.63 -15.56 -6.18
N GLU A 193 -18.68 -14.67 -6.47
CA GLU A 193 -18.02 -14.56 -7.77
C GLU A 193 -17.37 -15.88 -8.18
N TYR A 194 -16.65 -16.53 -7.26
CA TYR A 194 -16.07 -17.84 -7.50
C TYR A 194 -17.11 -18.91 -7.79
N MET A 195 -18.23 -18.93 -7.05
CA MET A 195 -19.30 -19.91 -7.25
C MET A 195 -20.00 -19.77 -8.61
N VAL A 196 -20.11 -18.55 -9.12
CA VAL A 196 -20.78 -18.25 -10.40
C VAL A 196 -19.77 -18.21 -11.57
N GLU A 197 -18.47 -18.21 -11.27
CA GLU A 197 -17.36 -18.06 -12.23
C GLU A 197 -17.54 -16.84 -13.15
N SER A 198 -18.13 -15.77 -12.62
CA SER A 198 -18.43 -14.56 -13.39
C SER A 198 -18.32 -13.32 -12.51
N ASN A 199 -17.65 -12.30 -13.05
CA ASN A 199 -17.51 -11.00 -12.40
C ASN A 199 -18.37 -9.96 -13.14
N PRO A 200 -19.32 -9.27 -12.48
CA PRO A 200 -20.16 -8.28 -13.15
C PRO A 200 -19.37 -7.07 -13.69
N LEU A 201 -18.18 -6.80 -13.13
CA LEU A 201 -17.27 -5.73 -13.56
C LEU A 201 -16.25 -6.21 -14.60
N GLN A 202 -16.36 -7.45 -15.12
CA GLN A 202 -15.38 -8.03 -16.04
C GLN A 202 -15.12 -7.15 -17.26
N HIS A 203 -16.18 -6.65 -17.88
CA HIS A 203 -16.11 -5.77 -19.05
C HIS A 203 -15.27 -4.50 -18.81
N ILE A 204 -15.24 -3.97 -17.58
CA ILE A 204 -14.42 -2.79 -17.23
C ILE A 204 -12.94 -3.15 -17.21
N TYR A 205 -12.60 -4.35 -16.75
CA TYR A 205 -11.21 -4.82 -16.68
C TYR A 205 -10.67 -5.23 -18.07
N ASP A 206 -11.55 -5.75 -18.92
CA ASP A 206 -11.22 -6.22 -20.28
C ASP A 206 -10.76 -5.07 -21.19
N GLU A 207 -11.32 -3.87 -21.00
CA GLU A 207 -10.99 -2.67 -21.78
C GLU A 207 -9.61 -2.08 -21.43
N GLU A 208 -9.12 -2.31 -20.22
CA GLU A 208 -7.91 -1.66 -19.69
C GLU A 208 -6.65 -2.52 -19.83
N THR A 209 -6.76 -3.84 -19.65
CA THR A 209 -5.59 -4.73 -19.58
C THR A 209 -5.89 -6.14 -20.11
N PRO A 210 -5.96 -6.33 -21.44
CA PRO A 210 -6.33 -7.60 -22.06
C PRO A 210 -5.33 -8.76 -21.77
N THR A 211 -4.07 -8.46 -21.48
CA THR A 211 -3.04 -9.48 -21.20
C THR A 211 -3.22 -10.18 -19.85
N TRP A 212 -4.00 -9.62 -18.92
CA TRP A 212 -4.21 -10.21 -17.59
C TRP A 212 -5.21 -11.39 -17.62
N LEU A 213 -6.13 -11.38 -18.59
CA LEU A 213 -7.22 -12.34 -18.74
C LEU A 213 -6.77 -13.75 -19.09
N ASP A 214 -5.72 -13.86 -19.91
CA ASP A 214 -5.16 -15.13 -20.35
C ASP A 214 -4.67 -16.00 -19.17
N SER A 215 -4.26 -15.37 -18.07
CA SER A 215 -3.81 -16.07 -16.86
C SER A 215 -4.95 -16.53 -15.94
N THR A 216 -6.19 -16.05 -16.15
CA THR A 216 -7.35 -16.32 -15.28
C THR A 216 -8.22 -17.50 -15.71
N PHE A 217 -8.06 -17.99 -16.94
CA PHE A 217 -8.85 -19.12 -17.45
C PHE A 217 -8.00 -20.36 -17.80
N ARG A 218 -6.66 -20.25 -17.81
CA ARG A 218 -5.78 -21.39 -18.15
C ARG A 218 -5.64 -22.42 -17.02
N GLU A 219 -5.90 -22.05 -15.76
CA GLU A 219 -5.65 -22.90 -14.58
C GLU A 219 -6.77 -22.80 -13.51
N GLY A 220 -8.03 -22.57 -13.93
CA GLY A 220 -9.20 -22.44 -13.03
C GLY A 220 -9.57 -20.99 -12.66
N TYR A 221 -10.84 -20.77 -12.26
CA TYR A 221 -11.37 -19.43 -12.00
C TYR A 221 -10.74 -18.78 -10.76
N ARG A 222 -10.25 -17.55 -10.90
CA ARG A 222 -9.66 -16.76 -9.80
C ARG A 222 -10.48 -15.50 -9.59
N ILE A 223 -10.78 -15.20 -8.33
CA ILE A 223 -11.60 -14.02 -8.00
C ILE A 223 -10.86 -12.71 -8.32
N LYS A 224 -11.60 -11.79 -8.92
CA LYS A 224 -11.18 -10.43 -9.33
C LYS A 224 -11.86 -9.35 -8.50
N THR A 225 -12.55 -9.73 -7.43
CA THR A 225 -13.53 -8.90 -6.70
C THR A 225 -13.05 -7.49 -6.36
N ILE A 226 -13.70 -6.49 -6.97
CA ILE A 226 -13.45 -5.03 -6.95
C ILE A 226 -12.06 -4.60 -7.43
N ILE A 227 -10.97 -5.27 -7.07
CA ILE A 227 -9.58 -4.87 -7.31
C ILE A 227 -9.02 -5.38 -8.67
N GLY A 228 -9.77 -6.22 -9.39
CA GLY A 228 -9.46 -6.63 -10.77
C GLY A 228 -8.31 -7.64 -10.87
N HIS A 229 -7.14 -7.31 -10.33
CA HIS A 229 -5.96 -8.16 -10.36
C HIS A 229 -5.90 -9.10 -9.13
N PRO A 230 -5.83 -10.43 -9.33
CA PRO A 230 -5.90 -11.39 -8.22
C PRO A 230 -4.77 -11.24 -7.17
N LEU A 231 -3.58 -10.76 -7.55
CA LEU A 231 -2.52 -10.54 -6.56
C LEU A 231 -2.82 -9.31 -5.69
N ASP A 232 -3.41 -8.24 -6.23
CA ASP A 232 -3.79 -7.08 -5.43
C ASP A 232 -4.95 -7.41 -4.48
N ASN A 233 -5.90 -8.24 -4.92
CA ASN A 233 -6.91 -8.84 -4.05
C ASN A 233 -6.27 -9.62 -2.90
N GLY A 234 -5.30 -10.47 -3.21
CA GLY A 234 -4.64 -11.26 -2.18
C GLY A 234 -3.93 -10.37 -1.16
N LEU A 235 -3.27 -9.29 -1.62
CA LEU A 235 -2.64 -8.34 -0.72
C LEU A 235 -3.65 -7.61 0.17
N PHE A 236 -4.80 -7.22 -0.39
CA PHE A 236 -5.90 -6.59 0.35
C PHE A 236 -6.48 -7.49 1.44
N PHE A 237 -6.73 -8.77 1.14
CA PHE A 237 -7.25 -9.72 2.13
C PHE A 237 -6.21 -10.03 3.22
N LEU A 238 -4.94 -10.18 2.85
CA LEU A 238 -3.86 -10.35 3.83
C LEU A 238 -3.75 -9.14 4.78
N PHE A 239 -3.79 -7.92 4.22
CA PHE A 239 -3.83 -6.69 5.00
C PHE A 239 -5.06 -6.63 5.91
N SER A 240 -6.23 -7.02 5.42
CA SER A 240 -7.48 -7.06 6.20
C SER A 240 -7.38 -8.03 7.40
N MET A 241 -6.73 -9.19 7.22
CA MET A 241 -6.44 -10.11 8.33
C MET A 241 -5.56 -9.46 9.42
N MET A 242 -4.52 -8.71 9.02
CA MET A 242 -3.64 -8.01 9.97
C MET A 242 -4.41 -6.94 10.76
N ILE A 243 -5.28 -6.19 10.08
CA ILE A 243 -6.12 -5.18 10.72
C ILE A 243 -7.13 -5.81 11.70
N VAL A 244 -7.74 -6.95 11.33
CA VAL A 244 -8.60 -7.73 12.25
C VAL A 244 -7.83 -8.16 13.49
N GLN A 245 -6.59 -8.62 13.33
CA GLN A 245 -5.75 -9.02 14.46
C GLN A 245 -5.47 -7.87 15.44
N LEU A 246 -5.25 -6.67 14.92
CA LEU A 246 -4.94 -5.48 15.72
C LEU A 246 -6.18 -4.86 16.39
N ASN A 247 -7.34 -4.84 15.71
CA ASN A 247 -8.54 -4.13 16.14
C ASN A 247 -9.54 -5.00 16.93
N ILE A 248 -9.82 -6.22 16.46
CA ILE A 248 -10.90 -7.05 16.99
C ILE A 248 -10.39 -7.84 18.20
N LYS A 249 -10.99 -7.65 19.37
CA LYS A 249 -10.63 -8.38 20.60
C LYS A 249 -11.47 -9.64 20.81
N SER A 250 -12.72 -9.63 20.37
CA SER A 250 -13.65 -10.76 20.55
C SER A 250 -13.27 -11.93 19.66
N ALA A 251 -12.90 -13.07 20.26
CA ALA A 251 -12.57 -14.29 19.55
C ALA A 251 -13.73 -14.77 18.63
N LYS A 252 -14.98 -14.58 19.07
CA LYS A 252 -16.18 -14.97 18.33
C LYS A 252 -16.33 -14.27 16.98
N ILE A 253 -15.78 -13.07 16.84
CA ILE A 253 -15.84 -12.29 15.59
C ILE A 253 -14.51 -12.37 14.85
N LYS A 254 -13.38 -12.31 15.59
CA LYS A 254 -12.04 -12.35 15.02
C LYS A 254 -11.83 -13.58 14.15
N TYR A 255 -12.04 -14.78 14.68
CA TYR A 255 -11.65 -16.00 13.98
C TYR A 255 -12.51 -16.30 12.75
N PRO A 256 -13.85 -16.09 12.77
CA PRO A 256 -14.64 -16.18 11.54
C PRO A 256 -14.19 -15.20 10.46
N LEU A 257 -13.83 -13.96 10.81
CA LEU A 257 -13.30 -13.00 9.83
C LEU A 257 -11.93 -13.42 9.28
N LEU A 258 -11.03 -13.92 10.14
CA LEU A 258 -9.73 -14.42 9.68
C LEU A 258 -9.89 -15.65 8.77
N LEU A 259 -10.84 -16.54 9.08
CA LEU A 259 -11.14 -17.69 8.25
C LEU A 259 -11.71 -17.26 6.89
N LEU A 260 -12.66 -16.32 6.87
CA LEU A 260 -13.22 -15.74 5.64
C LEU A 260 -12.09 -15.22 4.73
N PHE A 261 -11.25 -14.33 5.25
CA PHE A 261 -10.16 -13.75 4.45
C PHE A 261 -9.09 -14.75 4.03
N ALA A 262 -8.87 -15.83 4.80
CA ALA A 262 -7.97 -16.90 4.39
C ALA A 262 -8.58 -17.75 3.25
N VAL A 263 -9.90 -17.96 3.24
CA VAL A 263 -10.60 -18.56 2.12
C VAL A 263 -10.52 -17.64 0.90
N ASP A 264 -10.77 -16.33 1.06
CA ASP A 264 -10.63 -15.37 -0.03
C ASP A 264 -9.21 -15.37 -0.64
N LEU A 265 -8.18 -15.42 0.20
CA LEU A 265 -6.78 -15.57 -0.23
C LEU A 265 -6.56 -16.82 -1.09
N LEU A 266 -7.15 -17.95 -0.69
CA LEU A 266 -7.10 -19.19 -1.46
C LEU A 266 -7.81 -19.02 -2.83
N LEU A 267 -8.98 -18.36 -2.85
CA LEU A 267 -9.76 -18.06 -4.06
C LEU A 267 -9.04 -17.10 -5.03
N THR A 268 -8.18 -16.22 -4.53
CA THR A 268 -7.32 -15.39 -5.41
C THR A 268 -6.25 -16.19 -6.16
N GLY A 269 -5.96 -17.42 -5.70
CA GLY A 269 -4.86 -18.23 -6.19
C GLY A 269 -3.47 -17.64 -5.94
N SER A 270 -3.33 -16.71 -4.98
CA SER A 270 -2.03 -16.14 -4.60
C SER A 270 -1.30 -17.03 -3.60
N ARG A 271 -0.38 -17.87 -4.10
CA ARG A 271 0.35 -18.89 -3.33
C ARG A 271 1.10 -18.29 -2.13
N SER A 272 1.92 -17.28 -2.38
CA SER A 272 2.77 -16.67 -1.35
C SER A 272 1.94 -15.98 -0.27
N PHE A 273 0.89 -15.25 -0.65
CA PHE A 273 0.03 -14.58 0.34
C PHE A 273 -0.78 -15.57 1.17
N PHE A 274 -1.26 -16.65 0.56
CA PHE A 274 -1.92 -17.73 1.29
C PHE A 274 -0.99 -18.37 2.32
N LEU A 275 0.25 -18.73 1.95
CA LEU A 275 1.24 -19.27 2.90
C LEU A 275 1.61 -18.27 4.00
N ILE A 276 1.77 -17.00 3.66
CA ILE A 276 2.09 -15.94 4.63
C ILE A 276 0.93 -15.68 5.60
N SER A 277 -0.32 -15.92 5.18
CA SER A 277 -1.50 -15.75 6.04
C SER A 277 -1.48 -16.60 7.31
N PHE A 278 -0.81 -17.76 7.29
CA PHE A 278 -0.60 -18.60 8.47
C PHE A 278 0.19 -17.86 9.55
N LEU A 279 1.20 -17.07 9.19
CA LEU A 279 1.93 -16.23 10.15
C LEU A 279 1.00 -15.21 10.82
N VAL A 280 0.00 -14.70 10.10
CA VAL A 280 -1.01 -13.78 10.64
C VAL A 280 -1.94 -14.48 11.62
N PHE A 281 -2.32 -15.75 11.39
CA PHE A 281 -3.10 -16.54 12.35
C PHE A 281 -2.38 -16.71 13.68
N PHE A 282 -1.08 -16.98 13.65
CA PHE A 282 -0.30 -17.21 14.85
C PHE A 282 -0.06 -15.96 15.69
N TYR A 283 -0.25 -14.76 15.13
CA TYR A 283 -0.06 -13.51 15.88
C TYR A 283 -0.91 -13.45 17.16
N SER A 284 -0.22 -13.29 18.29
CA SER A 284 -0.83 -12.98 19.58
C SER A 284 -0.10 -11.80 20.22
N LYS A 285 -0.85 -10.88 20.84
CA LYS A 285 -0.27 -9.82 21.68
C LYS A 285 0.52 -10.39 22.87
N ASP A 286 0.19 -11.62 23.28
CA ASP A 286 0.80 -12.35 24.39
C ASP A 286 1.74 -13.48 23.91
N MET A 287 2.08 -13.52 22.61
CA MET A 287 2.92 -14.58 22.02
C MET A 287 4.27 -14.74 22.77
N PHE A 288 4.79 -13.64 23.32
CA PHE A 288 6.07 -13.60 24.03
C PHE A 288 5.93 -13.48 25.57
N SER A 289 4.71 -13.41 26.11
CA SER A 289 4.46 -13.24 27.56
C SER A 289 4.04 -14.53 28.28
N GLY A 290 4.11 -15.68 27.60
CA GLY A 290 4.13 -17.03 28.20
C GLY A 290 3.02 -17.31 29.22
N GLY A 291 1.84 -17.77 28.78
CA GLY A 291 0.78 -18.20 29.69
C GLY A 291 -0.37 -18.97 29.02
N LEU A 292 -1.33 -19.45 29.82
CA LEU A 292 -2.45 -20.31 29.37
C LEU A 292 -3.33 -19.67 28.27
N LYS A 293 -3.44 -18.33 28.26
CA LYS A 293 -4.18 -17.58 27.23
C LYS A 293 -3.46 -17.63 25.87
N SER A 294 -2.14 -17.60 25.87
CA SER A 294 -1.31 -17.77 24.67
C SER A 294 -1.51 -19.19 24.11
N LEU A 295 -1.50 -20.21 24.98
CA LEU A 295 -1.70 -21.61 24.61
C LEU A 295 -3.09 -21.88 23.98
N LYS A 296 -4.17 -21.29 24.53
CA LYS A 296 -5.51 -21.35 23.93
C LYS A 296 -5.57 -20.69 22.55
N GLN A 297 -4.96 -19.52 22.38
CA GLN A 297 -4.92 -18.84 21.08
C GLN A 297 -4.09 -19.63 20.05
N SER A 298 -2.94 -20.15 20.43
CA SER A 298 -2.13 -21.03 19.59
C SER A 298 -2.89 -22.30 19.17
N SER A 299 -3.69 -22.88 20.08
CA SER A 299 -4.53 -24.04 19.74
C SER A 299 -5.64 -23.68 18.74
N THR A 300 -6.27 -22.51 18.84
CA THR A 300 -7.27 -22.06 17.87
C THR A 300 -6.63 -21.74 16.52
N ALA A 301 -5.45 -21.11 16.51
CA ALA A 301 -4.69 -20.86 15.29
C ALA A 301 -4.29 -22.18 14.60
N LEU A 302 -3.87 -23.19 15.36
CA LEU A 302 -3.59 -24.54 14.85
C LEU A 302 -4.84 -25.19 14.25
N VAL A 303 -5.99 -25.12 14.93
CA VAL A 303 -7.25 -25.67 14.41
C VAL A 303 -7.66 -24.96 13.12
N LEU A 304 -7.59 -23.63 13.07
CA LEU A 304 -7.88 -22.87 11.84
C LEU A 304 -6.93 -23.24 10.72
N SER A 305 -5.64 -23.37 11.02
CA SER A 305 -4.63 -23.79 10.05
C SER A 305 -4.92 -25.20 9.52
N ALA A 306 -5.35 -26.12 10.39
CA ALA A 306 -5.73 -27.48 10.02
C ALA A 306 -7.01 -27.51 9.19
N VAL A 307 -8.03 -26.71 9.53
CA VAL A 307 -9.27 -26.59 8.75
C VAL A 307 -8.97 -26.04 7.36
N ILE A 308 -8.17 -24.98 7.27
CA ILE A 308 -7.76 -24.40 5.99
C ILE A 308 -6.94 -25.41 5.19
N GLY A 309 -5.97 -26.09 5.82
CA GLY A 309 -5.19 -27.15 5.18
C GLY A 309 -6.05 -28.30 4.66
N LEU A 310 -7.06 -28.74 5.42
CA LEU A 310 -8.04 -29.73 4.97
C LEU A 310 -8.86 -29.22 3.79
N VAL A 311 -9.34 -27.97 3.82
CA VAL A 311 -10.04 -27.37 2.67
C VAL A 311 -9.13 -27.34 1.45
N THR A 312 -7.85 -26.97 1.59
CA THR A 312 -6.86 -26.97 0.51
C THR A 312 -6.48 -28.37 0.02
N LEU A 313 -6.64 -29.43 0.80
CA LEU A 313 -6.30 -30.79 0.38
C LEU A 313 -7.51 -31.60 -0.11
N ALA A 314 -8.71 -31.28 0.39
CA ALA A 314 -9.91 -32.08 0.19
C ALA A 314 -10.94 -31.45 -0.78
N THR A 315 -10.64 -30.29 -1.37
CA THR A 315 -11.56 -29.61 -2.29
C THR A 315 -10.95 -29.36 -3.67
N PRO A 316 -11.77 -29.22 -4.73
CA PRO A 316 -11.31 -28.84 -6.07
C PRO A 316 -10.59 -27.48 -6.12
N LEU A 317 -10.95 -26.58 -5.21
CA LEU A 317 -10.26 -25.31 -4.98
C LEU A 317 -8.80 -25.55 -4.60
N GLY A 318 -8.61 -26.51 -3.69
CA GLY A 318 -7.33 -26.95 -3.20
C GLY A 318 -6.44 -27.62 -4.25
N THR A 319 -7.01 -28.50 -5.07
CA THR A 319 -6.27 -29.14 -6.17
C THR A 319 -5.83 -28.13 -7.22
N THR A 320 -6.67 -27.14 -7.53
CA THR A 320 -6.32 -26.03 -8.43
C THR A 320 -5.15 -25.23 -7.88
N PHE A 321 -5.17 -24.88 -6.59
CA PHE A 321 -4.05 -24.22 -5.93
C PHE A 321 -2.76 -25.06 -5.96
N LEU A 322 -2.84 -26.36 -5.65
CA LEU A 322 -1.69 -27.27 -5.61
C LEU A 322 -1.09 -27.53 -6.99
N ASN A 323 -1.90 -27.66 -8.03
CA ASN A 323 -1.42 -27.78 -9.42
C ASN A 323 -0.58 -26.57 -9.81
N ARG A 324 -0.99 -25.38 -9.39
CA ARG A 324 -0.21 -24.16 -9.60
C ARG A 324 1.08 -24.14 -8.79
N VAL A 325 1.14 -24.76 -7.60
CA VAL A 325 2.42 -24.92 -6.88
C VAL A 325 3.35 -25.86 -7.66
N GLY A 326 2.81 -26.90 -8.31
CA GLY A 326 3.58 -27.84 -9.12
C GLY A 326 4.09 -27.28 -10.45
N SER A 327 3.41 -26.32 -11.07
CA SER A 327 3.81 -25.67 -12.35
C SER A 327 4.65 -24.39 -12.16
N ALA A 328 5.15 -24.14 -10.94
CA ALA A 328 5.68 -22.84 -10.52
C ALA A 328 7.14 -22.55 -10.87
N GLU A 329 7.81 -23.45 -11.59
CA GLU A 329 9.27 -23.45 -11.74
C GLU A 329 9.77 -22.13 -12.36
N ASP A 330 9.13 -21.64 -13.43
CA ASP A 330 9.59 -20.46 -14.18
C ASP A 330 9.71 -19.16 -13.36
N SER A 331 8.68 -18.79 -12.58
CA SER A 331 8.65 -17.54 -11.79
C SER A 331 9.53 -17.62 -10.54
N SER A 332 9.62 -18.80 -9.92
CA SER A 332 10.47 -19.01 -8.74
C SER A 332 11.94 -19.02 -9.12
N GLU A 333 12.27 -19.69 -10.22
CA GLU A 333 13.61 -19.73 -10.79
C GLU A 333 14.06 -18.34 -11.26
N ALA A 334 13.20 -17.58 -11.93
CA ALA A 334 13.48 -16.19 -12.32
C ALA A 334 13.88 -15.32 -11.11
N ARG A 335 13.14 -15.40 -10.00
CA ARG A 335 13.45 -14.64 -8.77
C ARG A 335 14.78 -15.03 -8.16
N TRP A 336 15.10 -16.33 -8.14
CA TRP A 336 16.38 -16.83 -7.64
C TRP A 336 17.55 -16.43 -8.53
N LEU A 337 17.39 -16.55 -9.84
CA LEU A 337 18.38 -16.13 -10.84
C LEU A 337 18.73 -14.65 -10.67
N ILE A 338 17.71 -13.79 -10.55
CA ILE A 338 17.89 -12.35 -10.33
C ILE A 338 18.62 -12.08 -9.01
N LEU A 339 18.22 -12.77 -7.93
CA LEU A 339 18.82 -12.56 -6.61
C LEU A 339 20.28 -13.03 -6.57
N ASP A 340 20.59 -14.17 -7.20
CA ASP A 340 21.96 -14.69 -7.32
C ASP A 340 22.83 -13.76 -8.17
N TYR A 341 22.33 -13.33 -9.33
CA TYR A 341 23.03 -12.36 -10.18
C TYR A 341 23.30 -11.06 -9.42
N PHE A 342 22.28 -10.53 -8.74
CA PHE A 342 22.39 -9.32 -7.93
C PHE A 342 23.42 -9.46 -6.81
N ALA A 343 23.38 -10.57 -6.05
CA ALA A 343 24.30 -10.81 -4.95
C ALA A 343 25.77 -10.89 -5.42
N LYS A 344 26.02 -11.51 -6.57
CA LYS A 344 27.37 -11.62 -7.17
C LYS A 344 27.88 -10.29 -7.71
N HIS A 345 26.98 -9.40 -8.11
CA HIS A 345 27.33 -8.15 -8.80
C HIS A 345 27.02 -6.89 -7.97
N VAL A 346 26.64 -7.02 -6.70
CA VAL A 346 26.13 -5.90 -5.89
C VAL A 346 27.05 -4.68 -5.93
N PHE A 347 28.37 -4.90 -5.80
CA PHE A 347 29.40 -3.86 -5.81
C PHE A 347 29.74 -3.28 -7.19
N SER A 348 29.24 -3.89 -8.27
CA SER A 348 29.46 -3.44 -9.64
C SER A 348 28.42 -2.42 -10.13
N PHE A 349 27.31 -2.25 -9.41
CA PHE A 349 26.23 -1.35 -9.80
C PHE A 349 26.49 0.10 -9.41
N GLN A 350 25.88 1.02 -10.17
CA GLN A 350 25.99 2.47 -9.94
C GLN A 350 25.39 2.90 -8.61
N MET A 351 25.97 3.95 -8.01
CA MET A 351 25.56 4.46 -6.71
C MET A 351 24.10 4.89 -6.62
N MET A 352 23.58 5.56 -7.65
CA MET A 352 22.27 6.22 -7.66
C MET A 352 21.18 5.41 -8.37
N GLY A 353 21.47 4.23 -8.92
CA GLY A 353 20.49 3.45 -9.70
C GLY A 353 20.10 4.13 -11.02
N LEU A 354 18.94 3.76 -11.56
CA LEU A 354 18.42 4.14 -12.88
C LEU A 354 17.21 5.09 -12.82
N GLY A 355 16.85 5.56 -11.62
CA GLY A 355 15.76 6.51 -11.39
C GLY A 355 14.37 6.02 -11.79
N GLY A 356 14.08 4.73 -11.58
CA GLY A 356 12.78 4.16 -11.87
C GLY A 356 12.65 3.58 -13.29
N ALA A 357 13.74 3.47 -14.06
CA ALA A 357 13.73 2.95 -15.43
C ALA A 357 13.96 1.43 -15.50
N THR A 358 13.50 0.70 -14.49
CA THR A 358 13.72 -0.75 -14.36
C THR A 358 13.06 -1.55 -15.47
N GLU A 359 12.05 -1.01 -16.15
CA GLU A 359 11.45 -1.61 -17.35
C GLU A 359 12.39 -1.68 -18.56
N THR A 360 13.49 -0.93 -18.56
CA THR A 360 14.49 -0.97 -19.64
C THR A 360 15.52 -2.08 -19.44
N ILE A 361 15.53 -2.71 -18.26
CA ILE A 361 16.42 -3.83 -17.97
C ILE A 361 15.82 -5.09 -18.58
N THR A 362 16.50 -5.62 -19.59
CA THR A 362 16.19 -6.94 -20.16
C THR A 362 17.18 -7.94 -19.59
N LEU A 363 16.69 -8.86 -18.75
CA LEU A 363 17.47 -10.03 -18.36
C LEU A 363 17.16 -11.16 -19.32
N VAL A 364 18.16 -11.97 -19.59
CA VAL A 364 18.05 -13.09 -20.52
C VAL A 364 18.56 -14.35 -19.82
N ASP A 365 17.80 -15.44 -19.89
CA ASP A 365 18.21 -16.73 -19.35
C ASP A 365 19.28 -17.42 -20.24
N GLN A 366 19.73 -18.60 -19.81
CA GLN A 366 20.69 -19.42 -20.54
C GLN A 366 20.21 -19.90 -21.93
N PHE A 367 18.91 -19.79 -22.22
CA PHE A 367 18.26 -20.19 -23.47
C PHE A 367 17.86 -18.99 -24.34
N ASN A 368 18.34 -17.80 -24.00
CA ASN A 368 18.04 -16.55 -24.68
C ASN A 368 16.57 -16.06 -24.55
N ASN A 369 15.84 -16.50 -23.52
CA ASN A 369 14.51 -16.01 -23.21
C ASN A 369 14.57 -14.79 -22.29
N THR A 370 13.70 -13.81 -22.53
CA THR A 370 13.58 -12.63 -21.67
C THR A 370 13.00 -13.01 -20.30
N VAL A 371 13.72 -12.67 -19.23
CA VAL A 371 13.32 -12.88 -17.84
C VAL A 371 12.80 -11.56 -17.26
N TYR A 372 11.57 -11.56 -16.75
CA TYR A 372 11.00 -10.41 -16.06
C TYR A 372 11.65 -10.21 -14.68
N LEU A 373 11.87 -8.95 -14.30
CA LEU A 373 12.25 -8.63 -12.94
C LEU A 373 11.08 -8.93 -11.98
N GLU A 374 11.26 -9.95 -11.15
CA GLU A 374 10.23 -10.43 -10.21
C GLU A 374 10.62 -10.26 -8.73
N ASN A 375 11.74 -9.58 -8.44
CA ASN A 375 12.16 -9.29 -7.07
C ASN A 375 12.04 -7.78 -6.77
N PRO A 376 11.11 -7.35 -5.92
CA PRO A 376 10.80 -5.93 -5.70
C PRO A 376 11.90 -5.16 -4.97
N TRP A 377 12.73 -5.83 -4.16
CA TRP A 377 13.86 -5.19 -3.50
C TRP A 377 15.02 -4.97 -4.47
N VAL A 378 15.25 -5.91 -5.37
CA VAL A 378 16.24 -5.76 -6.44
C VAL A 378 15.78 -4.69 -7.44
N ILE A 379 14.49 -4.67 -7.79
CA ILE A 379 13.89 -3.59 -8.59
C ILE A 379 14.10 -2.24 -7.90
N LEU A 380 13.79 -2.12 -6.61
CA LEU A 380 14.00 -0.89 -5.85
C LEU A 380 15.49 -0.49 -5.83
N PHE A 381 16.40 -1.46 -5.68
CA PHE A 381 17.83 -1.19 -5.76
C PHE A 381 18.21 -0.68 -7.16
N PHE A 382 17.70 -1.26 -8.23
CA PHE A 382 17.95 -0.73 -9.57
C PHE A 382 17.32 0.65 -9.77
N ASP A 383 16.22 0.97 -9.11
CA ASP A 383 15.58 2.28 -9.20
C ASP A 383 16.38 3.39 -8.50
N VAL A 384 16.96 3.13 -7.33
CA VAL A 384 17.60 4.19 -6.49
C VAL A 384 19.04 3.88 -6.03
N GLY A 385 19.61 2.77 -6.46
CA GLY A 385 20.94 2.30 -6.08
C GLY A 385 21.07 2.02 -4.58
N TYR A 386 22.24 2.31 -4.01
CA TYR A 386 22.52 2.14 -2.58
C TYR A 386 21.70 3.06 -1.68
N LEU A 387 21.02 4.06 -2.25
CA LEU A 387 20.14 4.95 -1.50
C LEU A 387 18.90 4.21 -0.97
N ILE A 388 18.63 2.98 -1.43
CA ILE A 388 17.69 2.06 -0.80
C ILE A 388 17.97 1.85 0.70
N LEU A 389 19.23 1.91 1.13
CA LEU A 389 19.61 1.77 2.55
C LEU A 389 18.97 2.84 3.43
N LEU A 390 18.77 4.04 2.89
CA LEU A 390 18.08 5.12 3.59
C LEU A 390 16.59 4.80 3.78
N TYR A 391 15.96 4.20 2.77
CA TYR A 391 14.56 3.75 2.87
C TYR A 391 14.41 2.61 3.87
N ILE A 392 15.32 1.64 3.86
CA ILE A 392 15.37 0.56 4.86
C ILE A 392 15.57 1.14 6.27
N PHE A 393 16.48 2.11 6.41
CA PHE A 393 16.69 2.81 7.68
C PHE A 393 15.44 3.58 8.14
N LEU A 394 14.72 4.23 7.22
CA LEU A 394 13.43 4.87 7.53
C LEU A 394 12.42 3.84 8.06
N LEU A 395 12.25 2.72 7.37
CA LEU A 395 11.35 1.65 7.81
C LEU A 395 11.74 1.14 9.20
N PHE A 396 13.04 0.94 9.46
CA PHE A 396 13.55 0.55 10.77
C PHE A 396 13.18 1.58 11.86
N LEU A 397 13.39 2.88 11.60
CA LEU A 397 13.03 3.93 12.54
C LEU A 397 11.52 3.96 12.82
N ILE A 398 10.68 3.78 11.81
CA ILE A 398 9.23 3.73 11.95
C ILE A 398 8.81 2.48 12.75
N LEU A 399 9.38 1.31 12.45
CA LEU A 399 9.05 0.03 13.12
C LEU A 399 9.22 0.10 14.65
N ARG A 400 10.17 0.91 15.13
CA ARG A 400 10.38 1.16 16.58
C ARG A 400 9.26 1.99 17.22
N ARG A 401 8.42 2.66 16.42
CA ARG A 401 7.37 3.59 16.89
C ARG A 401 5.96 3.02 16.76
N VAL A 402 5.79 1.81 16.22
CA VAL A 402 4.48 1.22 15.96
C VAL A 402 4.18 0.00 16.85
N GLN A 403 2.91 -0.21 17.17
CA GLN A 403 2.42 -1.46 17.72
C GLN A 403 2.19 -2.48 16.58
N GLY A 404 2.29 -3.77 16.87
CA GLY A 404 2.08 -4.81 15.86
C GLY A 404 3.26 -5.03 14.92
N THR A 405 4.48 -4.71 15.36
CA THR A 405 5.72 -4.83 14.57
C THR A 405 5.84 -6.17 13.84
N PHE A 406 5.46 -7.28 14.46
CA PHE A 406 5.43 -8.59 13.81
C PHE A 406 4.55 -8.61 12.56
N LEU A 407 3.32 -8.10 12.62
CA LEU A 407 2.41 -8.06 11.47
C LEU A 407 2.95 -7.15 10.36
N VAL A 408 3.64 -6.07 10.72
CA VAL A 408 4.32 -5.21 9.73
C VAL A 408 5.47 -5.95 9.05
N LEU A 409 6.25 -6.74 9.79
CA LEU A 409 7.31 -7.58 9.22
C LEU A 409 6.72 -8.65 8.30
N VAL A 410 5.58 -9.25 8.67
CA VAL A 410 4.84 -10.18 7.80
C VAL A 410 4.35 -9.48 6.54
N MET A 411 3.89 -8.22 6.62
CA MET A 411 3.54 -7.41 5.45
C MET A 411 4.75 -7.13 4.56
N LEU A 412 5.90 -6.76 5.13
CA LEU A 412 7.14 -6.55 4.35
C LEU A 412 7.59 -7.85 3.66
N LEU A 413 7.46 -9.00 4.33
CA LEU A 413 7.72 -10.31 3.72
C LEU A 413 6.76 -10.58 2.55
N ALA A 414 5.47 -10.27 2.72
CA ALA A 414 4.49 -10.39 1.63
C ALA A 414 4.87 -9.49 0.45
N LEU A 415 5.19 -8.22 0.71
CA LEU A 415 5.62 -7.29 -0.32
C LEU A 415 6.90 -7.73 -1.02
N SER A 416 7.75 -8.53 -0.39
CA SER A 416 8.96 -9.11 -1.00
C SER A 416 8.65 -10.15 -2.09
N GLY A 417 7.46 -10.75 -2.05
CA GLY A 417 6.99 -11.73 -3.04
C GLY A 417 6.19 -11.11 -4.19
N TYR A 418 6.10 -9.79 -4.26
CA TYR A 418 5.23 -9.02 -5.14
C TYR A 418 5.97 -7.84 -5.75
N ASN A 419 5.77 -7.50 -7.03
CA ASN A 419 6.44 -6.38 -7.72
C ASN A 419 5.96 -4.99 -7.21
N SER A 420 6.26 -4.71 -5.94
CA SER A 420 5.59 -3.71 -5.10
C SER A 420 6.29 -2.36 -5.05
N PHE A 421 7.61 -2.32 -5.25
CA PHE A 421 8.38 -1.09 -5.04
C PHE A 421 8.71 -0.32 -6.34
N GLY A 422 8.72 -0.95 -7.52
CA GLY A 422 9.08 -0.28 -8.80
C GLY A 422 7.98 -0.21 -9.86
N VAL A 423 6.78 -0.73 -9.57
CA VAL A 423 5.60 -0.63 -10.45
C VAL A 423 4.54 0.19 -9.73
N ARG A 424 3.69 0.91 -10.46
CA ARG A 424 2.55 1.62 -9.85
C ARG A 424 1.64 0.61 -9.18
N ASN A 425 1.69 0.54 -7.86
CA ASN A 425 0.93 -0.45 -7.09
C ASN A 425 0.52 0.07 -5.71
N ASN A 426 -0.59 -0.46 -5.21
CA ASN A 426 -1.22 -0.13 -3.92
C ASN A 426 -0.48 -0.71 -2.71
N ALA A 427 0.51 -1.58 -2.96
CA ALA A 427 1.29 -2.28 -1.98
C ALA A 427 1.89 -1.37 -0.90
N ASN A 428 2.52 -0.27 -1.31
CA ASN A 428 3.11 0.68 -0.38
C ASN A 428 2.05 1.45 0.41
N PHE A 429 0.88 1.73 -0.16
CA PHE A 429 -0.22 2.33 0.58
C PHE A 429 -0.70 1.41 1.71
N PHE A 430 -0.85 0.10 1.45
CA PHE A 430 -1.22 -0.86 2.51
C PHE A 430 -0.17 -0.93 3.62
N LEU A 431 1.12 -0.93 3.28
CA LEU A 431 2.21 -0.90 4.26
C LEU A 431 2.16 0.36 5.12
N PHE A 432 2.15 1.55 4.50
CA PHE A 432 2.18 2.82 5.23
C PHE A 432 0.88 3.09 5.99
N TYR A 433 -0.24 2.53 5.54
CA TYR A 433 -1.46 2.52 6.33
C TYR A 433 -1.31 1.66 7.59
N LEU A 434 -0.80 0.42 7.45
CA LEU A 434 -0.57 -0.45 8.60
C LEU A 434 0.39 0.19 9.61
N LEU A 435 1.43 0.87 9.12
CA LEU A 435 2.36 1.65 9.93
C LEU A 435 1.66 2.81 10.65
N ALA A 436 0.83 3.60 9.95
CA ALA A 436 0.09 4.71 10.55
C ALA A 436 -0.90 4.23 11.61
N TYR A 437 -1.65 3.16 11.32
CA TYR A 437 -2.57 2.55 12.28
C TYR A 437 -1.84 2.00 13.50
N GLY A 438 -0.73 1.28 13.29
CA GLY A 438 0.13 0.78 14.37
C GLY A 438 0.73 1.90 15.22
N TYR A 439 1.06 3.05 14.63
CA TYR A 439 1.52 4.24 15.34
C TYR A 439 0.42 4.84 16.21
N VAL A 440 -0.80 5.01 15.68
CA VAL A 440 -1.95 5.51 16.44
C VAL A 440 -2.23 4.63 17.66
N LEU A 441 -2.20 3.30 17.49
CA LEU A 441 -2.36 2.36 18.60
C LEU A 441 -1.23 2.49 19.65
N ALA A 442 0.01 2.72 19.22
CA ALA A 442 1.13 2.91 20.13
C ALA A 442 1.02 4.18 20.99
N GLN A 443 0.27 5.19 20.54
CA GLN A 443 0.03 6.41 21.34
C GLN A 443 -0.85 6.18 22.58
N GLU A 444 -1.69 5.12 22.59
CA GLU A 444 -2.54 4.75 23.73
C GLU A 444 -1.76 3.98 24.83
N GLN A 445 -0.58 3.42 24.53
CA GLN A 445 0.18 2.56 25.45
C GLN A 445 1.65 3.03 25.62
N PRO A 446 1.89 4.20 26.25
CA PRO A 446 3.23 4.81 26.32
C PRO A 446 4.26 3.99 27.13
N ASP A 447 3.83 3.15 28.07
CA ASP A 447 4.76 2.38 28.92
C ASP A 447 5.43 1.22 28.19
N ALA A 448 4.74 0.57 27.24
CA ALA A 448 5.33 -0.45 26.36
C ALA A 448 6.35 0.14 25.37
N ARG A 449 6.30 1.46 25.14
CA ARG A 449 7.20 2.18 24.23
C ARG A 449 8.54 2.51 24.90
N LYS A 450 8.54 2.86 26.20
CA LYS A 450 9.78 3.12 26.95
C LYS A 450 10.71 1.90 26.99
N LEU A 451 10.15 0.69 27.07
CA LEU A 451 10.90 -0.58 27.07
C LEU A 451 11.50 -0.96 25.70
N LYS A 452 11.02 -0.39 24.58
CA LYS A 452 11.60 -0.59 23.23
C LYS A 452 12.62 0.50 22.85
N GLU A 453 12.63 1.60 23.59
CA GLU A 453 13.50 2.75 23.36
C GLU A 453 14.77 2.71 24.21
N ALA A 454 14.71 2.09 25.39
CA ALA A 454 15.87 1.55 26.11
C ALA A 454 16.47 0.37 25.33
#